data_AF-A0A7R9U148-F1
#
_entry.id   AF-A0A7R9U148-F1
#
_cell.length_a   1.000
_cell.length_b   1.000
_cell.length_c   1.000
_cell.angle_alpha   90.00
_cell.angle_beta   90.00
_cell.angle_gamma   90.00
#
_symmetry.space_group_name_H-M   'P 1'
#
loop_
_entity.id
_entity.type
_entity.pdbx_description
1 polymer ?
#
loop_
_entity_poly.entity_id
_entity_poly.type
_entity_poly.pdbx_seq_one_letter_code
_entity_poly.pdbx_strand_id
1 'polypeptide(L)'
;MIVAALGNRVFQKLQTLPMYHYPFFLNVLSVAFYVPLCFAYIVPMVAFGRAITPEQTAIPKRKFAIMGLLDALAGVMQIFAVNFITNASILVLLSQAAIPVSMAISRAFLGATYTWNQYIGAVIVVCGIVVVMLPAIEGENAEYAENQTFWMGMMVLSCVPMCLSSVYKEKALGEADIDVVYLNGWVALFQFVFTLFTAWPSAIAMHLPLSELPDNTMHGFWCWMGYNPPSEFVPQHIYSSISEASCSWAPFFVTSYLLFNVMLNVLMILILKYGSANILYMSSTALVPLSNVVFSLKFMPNAQRLHAADIEGLVVIMLGLIIYRFWKSFRKLVRKALRQYTRAEEQADRWAQDAEEREIPRTSTMVGLNQPADLLQPLIDTRVFRAQRKVLFRSPSQIRAGMLMRLGIPPSPHVRYAAGGHLERSPQLPENSIIRSPEGRQPSLGSPMLSSMQQARRNEMLPSPSQYRPIRPRSHDTDSINA
;
A
#
# COMPACT_ATOMS: atom_id res chain seq x y z
N MET A 1 15.60 1.80 4.83
CA MET A 1 14.19 2.23 4.96
C MET A 1 13.88 2.77 6.35
N ILE A 2 13.91 1.94 7.40
CA ILE A 2 13.53 2.38 8.77
C ILE A 2 14.30 3.62 9.22
N VAL A 3 15.63 3.65 9.05
CA VAL A 3 16.46 4.82 9.40
C VAL A 3 16.03 6.08 8.63
N ALA A 4 15.84 5.97 7.32
CA ALA A 4 15.40 7.10 6.50
C ALA A 4 14.00 7.59 6.89
N ALA A 5 13.10 6.67 7.22
CA ALA A 5 11.74 6.97 7.65
C ALA A 5 11.70 7.63 9.03
N LEU A 6 12.53 7.15 9.96
CA LEU A 6 12.71 7.75 11.28
C LEU A 6 13.31 9.15 11.14
N GLY A 7 14.40 9.29 10.39
CA GLY A 7 15.02 10.58 10.08
C GLY A 7 14.00 11.55 9.50
N ASN A 8 13.22 11.13 8.49
CA ASN A 8 12.17 11.96 7.91
C ASN A 8 11.18 12.46 8.96
N ARG A 9 10.67 11.60 9.85
CA ARG A 9 9.71 11.99 10.90
C ARG A 9 10.32 12.91 11.96
N VAL A 10 11.54 12.61 12.39
CA VAL A 10 12.28 13.38 13.41
C VAL A 10 12.57 14.78 12.87
N PHE A 11 13.21 14.88 11.70
CA PHE A 11 13.56 16.17 11.11
C PHE A 11 12.33 16.95 10.62
N GLN A 12 11.23 16.27 10.26
CA GLN A 12 9.95 16.92 9.97
C GLN A 12 9.43 17.72 11.17
N LYS A 13 9.66 17.24 12.40
CA LYS A 13 9.32 17.98 13.62
C LYS A 13 10.41 18.96 14.03
N LEU A 14 11.69 18.57 13.95
CA LEU A 14 12.79 19.45 14.38
C LEU A 14 12.89 20.73 13.55
N GLN A 15 12.57 20.68 12.26
CA GLN A 15 12.57 21.89 11.43
C GLN A 15 11.57 22.94 11.91
N THR A 16 10.49 22.55 12.59
CA THR A 16 9.49 23.50 13.08
C THR A 16 9.95 24.26 14.32
N LEU A 17 11.07 23.85 14.96
CA LEU A 17 11.63 24.58 16.10
C LEU A 17 12.15 25.97 15.67
N PRO A 18 13.11 26.08 14.72
CA PRO A 18 13.56 27.40 14.26
C PRO A 18 12.59 28.07 13.27
N MET A 19 11.66 27.32 12.66
CA MET A 19 10.76 27.80 11.61
C MET A 19 9.31 27.93 12.08
N TYR A 20 9.09 28.09 13.39
CA TYR A 20 7.75 28.11 13.97
C TYR A 20 6.82 29.17 13.33
N HIS A 21 7.35 30.33 12.95
CA HIS A 21 6.59 31.41 12.33
C HIS A 21 6.49 31.31 10.79
N TYR A 22 7.19 30.34 10.18
CA TYR A 22 7.27 30.18 8.73
C TYR A 22 6.71 28.83 8.21
N PRO A 23 5.57 28.30 8.71
CA PRO A 23 5.04 27.01 8.28
C PRO A 23 4.60 27.01 6.81
N PHE A 24 4.13 28.15 6.29
CA PHE A 24 3.78 28.27 4.88
C PHE A 24 5.02 28.14 3.97
N PHE A 25 6.13 28.78 4.34
CA PHE A 25 7.40 28.64 3.63
C PHE A 25 7.87 27.18 3.64
N LEU A 26 7.84 26.50 4.80
CA LEU A 26 8.19 25.08 4.89
C LEU A 26 7.34 24.21 3.96
N ASN A 27 6.04 24.50 3.88
CA ASN A 27 5.13 23.79 3.00
C ASN A 27 5.52 23.96 1.52
N VAL A 28 5.67 25.21 1.08
CA VAL A 28 6.06 25.56 -0.29
C VAL A 28 7.41 24.93 -0.63
N LEU A 29 8.41 25.09 0.24
CA LEU A 29 9.75 24.53 0.06
C LEU A 29 9.73 23.01 -0.07
N SER A 30 8.94 22.34 0.76
CA SER A 30 8.85 20.87 0.76
C SER A 30 8.35 20.31 -0.58
N VAL A 31 7.49 21.04 -1.30
CA VAL A 31 6.99 20.63 -2.62
C VAL A 31 7.87 21.17 -3.74
N ALA A 32 8.28 22.44 -3.64
CA ALA A 32 9.12 23.12 -4.63
C ALA A 32 10.44 22.38 -4.85
N PHE A 33 11.03 21.80 -3.80
CA PHE A 33 12.28 21.05 -3.90
C PHE A 33 12.16 19.76 -4.74
N TYR A 34 10.99 19.09 -4.72
CA TYR A 34 10.77 17.87 -5.50
C TYR A 34 10.66 18.12 -6.99
N VAL A 35 10.08 19.26 -7.40
CA VAL A 35 9.83 19.56 -8.81
C VAL A 35 11.13 19.52 -9.65
N PRO A 36 12.18 20.30 -9.37
CA PRO A 36 13.40 20.27 -10.18
C PRO A 36 14.10 18.91 -10.11
N LEU A 37 14.06 18.24 -8.96
CA LEU A 37 14.68 16.91 -8.80
C LEU A 37 14.00 15.86 -9.68
N CYS A 38 12.67 15.84 -9.72
CA CYS A 38 11.92 14.94 -10.58
C CYS A 38 12.08 15.31 -12.06
N PHE A 39 11.99 16.59 -12.41
CA PHE A 39 12.11 17.02 -13.82
C PHE A 39 13.52 16.87 -14.38
N ALA A 40 14.56 16.97 -13.56
CA ALA A 40 15.93 16.65 -13.94
C ALA A 40 16.09 15.19 -14.40
N TYR A 41 15.27 14.27 -13.87
CA TYR A 41 15.19 12.89 -14.33
C TYR A 41 14.23 12.72 -15.51
N ILE A 42 13.04 13.33 -15.46
CA ILE A 42 11.98 13.17 -16.47
C ILE A 42 12.39 13.71 -17.84
N VAL A 43 12.95 14.93 -17.91
CA VAL A 43 13.30 15.58 -19.18
C VAL A 43 14.27 14.73 -20.03
N PRO A 44 15.44 14.27 -19.52
CA PRO A 44 16.33 13.43 -20.31
C PRO A 44 15.73 12.04 -20.60
N MET A 45 14.92 11.49 -19.69
CA MET A 45 14.29 10.18 -19.91
C MET A 45 13.17 10.21 -20.95
N VAL A 46 12.49 11.33 -21.13
CA VAL A 46 11.51 11.54 -22.22
C VAL A 46 12.23 11.82 -23.54
N ALA A 47 13.31 12.60 -23.51
CA ALA A 47 14.02 13.00 -24.73
C ALA A 47 14.89 11.87 -25.33
N PHE A 48 15.58 11.10 -24.48
CA PHE A 48 16.59 10.12 -24.91
C PHE A 48 16.39 8.72 -24.34
N GLY A 49 15.55 8.58 -23.31
CA GLY A 49 15.34 7.33 -22.58
C GLY A 49 14.27 6.42 -23.20
N ARG A 50 14.28 5.15 -22.77
CA ARG A 50 13.20 4.17 -23.02
C ARG A 50 12.37 3.86 -21.76
N ALA A 51 12.68 4.51 -20.64
CA ALA A 51 12.03 4.28 -19.36
C ALA A 51 10.63 4.93 -19.29
N ILE A 52 10.44 6.05 -19.98
CA ILE A 52 9.14 6.73 -20.07
C ILE A 52 8.54 6.44 -21.44
N THR A 53 7.45 5.69 -21.47
CA THR A 53 6.77 5.34 -22.73
C THR A 53 5.89 6.50 -23.21
N PRO A 54 5.71 6.66 -24.53
CA PRO A 54 4.79 7.67 -25.07
C PRO A 54 3.35 7.48 -24.58
N GLU A 55 2.96 6.24 -24.25
CA GLU A 55 1.67 5.90 -23.63
C GLU A 55 1.49 6.55 -22.25
N GLN A 56 2.54 6.59 -21.42
CA GLN A 56 2.50 7.27 -20.12
C GLN A 56 2.29 8.78 -20.26
N THR A 57 2.82 9.37 -21.34
CA THR A 57 2.69 10.81 -21.62
C THR A 57 1.32 11.17 -22.21
N ALA A 58 0.62 10.19 -22.78
CA ALA A 58 -0.75 10.34 -23.28
C ALA A 58 -1.80 10.40 -22.15
N ILE A 59 -1.42 10.08 -20.91
CA ILE A 59 -2.33 10.14 -19.76
C ILE A 59 -2.82 11.58 -19.56
N PRO A 60 -4.14 11.80 -19.41
CA PRO A 60 -4.69 13.14 -19.25
C PRO A 60 -4.17 13.80 -17.96
N LYS A 61 -3.51 14.95 -18.10
CA LYS A 61 -2.91 15.71 -16.98
C LYS A 61 -3.90 16.08 -15.88
N ARG A 62 -5.20 16.14 -16.19
CA ARG A 62 -6.28 16.33 -15.20
C ARG A 62 -6.24 15.28 -14.08
N LYS A 63 -5.85 14.03 -14.39
CA LYS A 63 -5.71 12.99 -13.36
C LYS A 63 -4.60 13.35 -12.36
N PHE A 64 -3.45 13.83 -12.83
CA PHE A 64 -2.36 14.29 -11.97
C PHE A 64 -2.73 15.57 -11.21
N ALA A 65 -3.50 16.47 -11.81
CA ALA A 65 -3.96 17.68 -11.14
C ALA A 65 -4.86 17.38 -9.93
N ILE A 66 -5.79 16.42 -10.04
CA ILE A 66 -6.64 16.01 -8.91
C ILE A 66 -5.79 15.40 -7.78
N MET A 67 -4.80 14.57 -8.12
CA MET A 67 -3.86 14.01 -7.14
C MET A 67 -3.06 15.11 -6.44
N GLY A 68 -2.51 16.06 -7.21
CA GLY A 68 -1.74 17.18 -6.69
C GLY A 68 -2.57 18.12 -5.80
N LEU A 69 -3.84 18.35 -6.14
CA LEU A 69 -4.76 19.15 -5.31
C LEU A 69 -4.99 18.49 -3.94
N LEU A 70 -5.28 17.19 -3.92
CA LEU A 70 -5.51 16.45 -2.68
C LEU A 70 -4.22 16.38 -1.83
N ASP A 71 -3.07 16.14 -2.45
CA ASP A 71 -1.78 16.14 -1.77
C ASP A 71 -1.41 17.53 -1.24
N ALA A 72 -1.76 18.62 -1.95
CA ALA A 72 -1.55 19.99 -1.49
C ALA A 72 -2.40 20.29 -0.25
N LEU A 73 -3.70 19.96 -0.29
CA LEU A 73 -4.60 20.13 0.86
C LEU A 73 -4.11 19.34 2.07
N ALA A 74 -3.76 18.07 1.87
CA ALA A 74 -3.20 17.23 2.93
C ALA A 74 -1.88 17.80 3.48
N GLY A 75 -1.00 18.29 2.61
CA GLY A 75 0.31 18.84 2.97
C GLY A 75 0.21 20.09 3.83
N VAL A 76 -0.62 21.05 3.43
CA VAL A 76 -0.87 22.30 4.18
C VAL A 76 -1.43 21.99 5.56
N MET A 77 -2.42 21.11 5.66
CA MET A 77 -3.00 20.77 6.96
C MET A 77 -1.99 20.08 7.88
N GLN A 78 -1.18 19.17 7.33
CA GLN A 78 -0.16 18.46 8.11
C GLN A 78 0.97 19.36 8.58
N ILE A 79 1.53 20.22 7.72
CA ILE A 79 2.67 21.05 8.12
C ILE A 79 2.27 22.06 9.19
N PHE A 80 1.07 22.62 9.10
CA PHE A 80 0.51 23.49 10.14
C PHE A 80 0.25 22.70 11.43
N ALA A 81 -0.38 21.52 11.36
CA ALA A 81 -0.59 20.70 12.54
C ALA A 81 0.73 20.26 13.20
N VAL A 82 1.74 19.86 12.42
CA VAL A 82 3.07 19.48 12.92
C VAL A 82 3.77 20.67 13.57
N ASN A 83 3.58 21.89 13.04
CA ASN A 83 4.15 23.10 13.59
C ASN A 83 3.55 23.45 14.96
N PHE A 84 2.22 23.49 15.05
CA PHE A 84 1.51 23.98 16.24
C PHE A 84 1.30 22.91 17.33
N ILE A 85 1.28 21.62 16.98
CA ILE A 85 1.25 20.57 18.00
C ILE A 85 2.63 20.48 18.65
N THR A 86 2.67 20.74 19.96
CA THR A 86 3.88 20.68 20.75
C THR A 86 4.41 19.24 20.83
N ASN A 87 3.52 18.28 21.12
CA ASN A 87 3.87 16.88 21.38
C ASN A 87 4.18 16.06 20.12
N ALA A 88 5.45 15.70 19.92
CA ALA A 88 5.91 14.97 18.74
C ALA A 88 5.40 13.52 18.70
N SER A 89 5.27 12.89 19.85
CA SER A 89 4.73 11.53 19.98
C SER A 89 3.27 11.45 19.52
N ILE A 90 2.46 12.42 19.96
CA ILE A 90 1.04 12.53 19.59
C ILE A 90 0.87 12.65 18.07
N LEU A 91 1.70 13.45 17.39
CA LEU A 91 1.68 13.57 15.92
C LEU A 91 1.80 12.22 15.21
N VAL A 92 2.69 11.34 15.68
CA VAL A 92 2.88 10.01 15.10
C VAL A 92 1.67 9.13 15.35
N LEU A 93 1.08 9.19 16.55
CA LEU A 93 -0.11 8.42 16.92
C LEU A 93 -1.34 8.86 16.14
N LEU A 94 -1.58 10.17 16.03
CA LEU A 94 -2.69 10.74 15.25
C LEU A 94 -2.59 10.39 13.76
N SER A 95 -1.38 10.27 13.21
CA SER A 95 -1.20 9.84 11.81
C SER A 95 -1.69 8.41 11.53
N GLN A 96 -1.94 7.60 12.57
CA GLN A 96 -2.55 6.27 12.41
C GLN A 96 -4.05 6.33 12.08
N ALA A 97 -4.70 7.50 12.22
CA ALA A 97 -6.05 7.74 11.73
C ALA A 97 -6.18 7.49 10.21
N ALA A 98 -5.07 7.54 9.47
CA ALA A 98 -5.02 7.16 8.06
C ALA A 98 -5.51 5.72 7.81
N ILE A 99 -5.45 4.80 8.78
CA ILE A 99 -5.91 3.41 8.61
C ILE A 99 -7.44 3.32 8.52
N PRO A 100 -8.23 3.75 9.53
CA PRO A 100 -9.68 3.73 9.42
C PRO A 100 -10.17 4.63 8.28
N VAL A 101 -9.54 5.79 8.07
CA VAL A 101 -9.89 6.71 6.98
C VAL A 101 -9.65 6.09 5.60
N SER A 102 -8.49 5.45 5.37
CA SER A 102 -8.23 4.76 4.11
C SER A 102 -9.19 3.59 3.87
N MET A 103 -9.56 2.84 4.91
CA MET A 103 -10.55 1.75 4.80
C MET A 103 -11.93 2.27 4.39
N ALA A 104 -12.38 3.38 4.96
CA ALA A 104 -13.67 3.99 4.62
C ALA A 104 -13.67 4.47 3.16
N ILE A 105 -12.62 5.17 2.75
CA ILE A 105 -12.49 5.74 1.40
C ILE A 105 -12.33 4.64 0.34
N SER A 106 -11.48 3.64 0.58
CA SER A 106 -11.28 2.53 -0.36
C SER A 106 -12.56 1.70 -0.54
N ARG A 107 -13.34 1.49 0.52
CA ARG A 107 -14.63 0.82 0.42
C ARG A 107 -15.63 1.62 -0.42
N ALA A 108 -15.65 2.95 -0.26
CA ALA A 108 -16.51 3.83 -1.03
C ALA A 108 -16.08 3.95 -2.51
N PHE A 109 -14.78 4.07 -2.80
CA PHE A 109 -14.27 4.36 -4.16
C PHE A 109 -13.89 3.12 -4.98
N LEU A 110 -13.36 2.06 -4.35
CA LEU A 110 -12.89 0.83 -5.00
C LEU A 110 -13.81 -0.37 -4.74
N GLY A 111 -14.79 -0.25 -3.84
CA GLY A 111 -15.63 -1.38 -3.46
C GLY A 111 -14.87 -2.47 -2.68
N ALA A 112 -13.78 -2.09 -2.01
CA ALA A 112 -12.93 -3.04 -1.29
C ALA A 112 -13.71 -3.78 -0.17
N THR A 113 -13.49 -5.09 -0.08
CA THR A 113 -14.05 -5.94 0.96
C THR A 113 -13.02 -6.22 2.05
N TYR A 114 -13.37 -5.89 3.29
CA TYR A 114 -12.51 -6.09 4.45
C TYR A 114 -12.98 -7.26 5.30
N THR A 115 -12.02 -7.94 5.92
CA THR A 115 -12.30 -9.04 6.86
C THR A 115 -12.70 -8.49 8.23
N TRP A 116 -13.45 -9.27 9.01
CA TRP A 116 -13.89 -8.87 10.37
C TRP A 116 -12.73 -8.42 11.27
N ASN A 117 -11.56 -9.07 11.17
CA ASN A 117 -10.39 -8.72 11.99
C ASN A 117 -9.82 -7.34 11.64
N GLN A 118 -9.95 -6.91 10.38
CA GLN A 118 -9.53 -5.58 9.95
C GLN A 118 -10.45 -4.51 10.54
N TYR A 119 -11.76 -4.76 10.60
CA TYR A 119 -12.69 -3.86 11.29
C TYR A 119 -12.40 -3.77 12.78
N ILE A 120 -12.18 -4.90 13.46
CA ILE A 120 -11.78 -4.91 14.88
C ILE A 120 -10.49 -4.09 15.09
N GLY A 121 -9.46 -4.34 14.28
CA GLY A 121 -8.20 -3.61 14.37
C GLY A 121 -8.38 -2.10 14.14
N ALA A 122 -9.21 -1.70 13.18
CA ALA A 122 -9.51 -0.30 12.90
C ALA A 122 -10.25 0.37 14.09
N VAL A 123 -11.24 -0.30 14.69
CA VAL A 123 -11.95 0.20 15.87
C VAL A 123 -10.99 0.40 17.04
N ILE A 124 -10.10 -0.56 17.30
CA ILE A 124 -9.08 -0.44 18.37
C ILE A 124 -8.16 0.76 18.12
N VAL A 125 -7.73 0.99 16.87
CA VAL A 125 -6.93 2.18 16.52
C VAL A 125 -7.70 3.47 16.79
N VAL A 126 -8.99 3.54 16.45
CA VAL A 126 -9.84 4.71 16.74
C VAL A 126 -9.96 4.93 18.25
N CYS A 127 -10.19 3.87 19.05
CA CYS A 127 -10.21 3.97 20.51
C CYS A 127 -8.88 4.49 21.05
N GLY A 128 -7.75 4.00 20.54
CA GLY A 128 -6.43 4.48 20.94
C GLY A 128 -6.19 5.95 20.61
N ILE A 129 -6.68 6.44 19.46
CA ILE A 129 -6.61 7.85 19.10
C ILE A 129 -7.43 8.71 20.09
N VAL A 130 -8.63 8.27 20.46
CA VAL A 130 -9.47 8.98 21.44
C VAL A 130 -8.76 9.08 22.78
N VAL A 131 -8.17 7.99 23.27
CA VAL A 131 -7.40 7.98 24.54
C VAL A 131 -6.26 9.00 24.52
N VAL A 132 -5.52 9.11 23.41
CA VAL A 132 -4.41 10.08 23.26
C VAL A 132 -4.91 11.53 23.20
N MET A 133 -6.14 11.77 22.74
CA MET A 133 -6.70 13.12 22.67
C MET A 133 -7.24 13.63 24.01
N LEU A 134 -7.64 12.74 24.94
CA LEU A 134 -8.25 13.13 26.23
C LEU A 134 -7.40 14.12 27.06
N PRO A 135 -6.09 13.91 27.28
CA PRO A 135 -5.29 14.83 28.11
C PRO A 135 -5.19 16.23 27.53
N ALA A 136 -5.33 16.37 26.22
CA ALA A 136 -5.28 17.66 25.57
C ALA A 136 -6.60 18.45 25.68
N ILE A 137 -7.70 17.76 26.01
CA ILE A 137 -9.00 18.38 26.30
C ILE A 137 -9.03 18.84 27.77
N GLU A 138 -8.38 18.09 28.67
CA GLU A 138 -8.36 18.33 30.13
C GLU A 138 -7.27 19.31 30.60
N GLY A 139 -6.60 20.02 29.69
CA GLY A 139 -5.49 20.90 30.04
C GLY A 139 -5.90 22.04 31.00
N GLU A 140 -5.04 22.39 31.96
CA GLU A 140 -5.29 23.43 32.97
C GLU A 140 -5.63 24.80 32.37
N ASN A 141 -5.13 25.10 31.16
CA ASN A 141 -5.44 26.32 30.44
C ASN A 141 -6.37 26.05 29.26
N ALA A 142 -7.64 26.46 29.38
CA ALA A 142 -8.67 26.22 28.38
C ALA A 142 -8.31 26.74 26.97
N GLU A 143 -7.71 27.92 26.86
CA GLU A 143 -7.33 28.52 25.56
C GLU A 143 -6.21 27.74 24.85
N TYR A 144 -5.20 27.30 25.60
CA TYR A 144 -4.12 26.46 25.05
C TYR A 144 -4.63 25.06 24.70
N ALA A 145 -5.52 24.48 25.52
CA ALA A 145 -6.15 23.19 25.28
C ALA A 145 -7.05 23.19 24.03
N GLU A 146 -7.84 24.25 23.83
CA GLU A 146 -8.69 24.43 22.64
C GLU A 146 -7.85 24.53 21.37
N ASN A 147 -6.81 25.38 21.38
CA ASN A 147 -5.89 25.51 20.26
C ASN A 147 -5.20 24.18 19.94
N GLN A 148 -4.70 23.45 20.95
CA GLN A 148 -4.04 22.17 20.73
C GLN A 148 -5.01 21.11 20.19
N THR A 149 -6.23 21.06 20.73
CA THR A 149 -7.33 20.17 20.27
C THR A 149 -7.70 20.43 18.82
N PHE A 150 -7.80 21.70 18.43
CA PHE A 150 -8.04 22.10 17.04
C PHE A 150 -6.95 21.56 16.10
N TRP A 151 -5.68 21.74 16.41
CA TRP A 151 -4.58 21.28 15.55
C TRP A 151 -4.48 19.75 15.48
N MET A 152 -4.78 19.02 16.55
CA MET A 152 -4.86 17.56 16.52
C MET A 152 -6.04 17.08 15.66
N GLY A 153 -7.19 17.74 15.76
CA GLY A 153 -8.33 17.51 14.87
C GLY A 153 -7.96 17.76 13.41
N MET A 154 -7.21 18.84 13.13
CA MET A 154 -6.72 19.15 11.79
C MET A 154 -5.73 18.09 11.27
N MET A 155 -4.85 17.55 12.13
CA MET A 155 -3.97 16.43 11.78
C MET A 155 -4.78 15.20 11.35
N VAL A 156 -5.83 14.85 12.10
CA VAL A 156 -6.71 13.71 11.75
C VAL A 156 -7.46 14.01 10.46
N LEU A 157 -8.00 15.22 10.29
CA LEU A 157 -8.71 15.61 9.08
C LEU A 157 -7.81 15.57 7.84
N SER A 158 -6.52 15.90 7.98
CA SER A 158 -5.54 15.83 6.89
C SER A 158 -5.35 14.42 6.31
N CYS A 159 -5.66 13.38 7.08
CA CYS A 159 -5.62 12.00 6.60
C CYS A 159 -6.69 11.73 5.53
N VAL A 160 -7.79 12.48 5.50
CA VAL A 160 -8.86 12.33 4.50
C VAL A 160 -8.36 12.64 3.08
N PRO A 161 -7.87 13.86 2.77
CA PRO A 161 -7.34 14.14 1.44
C PRO A 161 -6.10 13.30 1.11
N MET A 162 -5.25 12.99 2.10
CA MET A 162 -4.09 12.11 1.91
C MET A 162 -4.50 10.70 1.43
N CYS A 163 -5.44 10.07 2.13
CA CYS A 163 -5.93 8.74 1.77
C CYS A 163 -6.77 8.78 0.49
N LEU A 164 -7.52 9.85 0.25
CA LEU A 164 -8.25 10.02 -1.01
C LEU A 164 -7.30 10.09 -2.20
N SER A 165 -6.17 10.81 -2.07
CA SER A 165 -5.13 10.87 -3.09
C SER A 165 -4.52 9.49 -3.38
N SER A 166 -4.16 8.73 -2.34
CA SER A 166 -3.56 7.40 -2.53
C SER A 166 -4.52 6.39 -3.17
N VAL A 167 -5.78 6.38 -2.72
CA VAL A 167 -6.84 5.52 -3.28
C VAL A 167 -7.19 5.94 -4.72
N TYR A 168 -7.18 7.25 -5.00
CA TYR A 168 -7.39 7.74 -6.36
C TYR A 168 -6.23 7.38 -7.29
N LYS A 169 -4.98 7.42 -6.82
CA LYS A 169 -3.80 6.92 -7.57
C LYS A 169 -3.98 5.44 -7.93
N GLU A 170 -4.40 4.61 -6.98
CA GLU A 170 -4.69 3.18 -7.22
C GLU A 170 -5.82 2.98 -8.24
N LYS A 171 -6.92 3.73 -8.14
CA LYS A 171 -8.04 3.58 -9.08
C LYS A 171 -7.73 4.12 -10.48
N ALA A 172 -7.06 5.25 -10.58
CA ALA A 172 -6.83 5.95 -11.84
C ALA A 172 -5.68 5.37 -12.66
N LEU A 173 -4.75 4.68 -11.99
CA LEU A 173 -3.48 4.21 -12.56
C LEU A 173 -3.11 2.77 -12.16
N GLY A 174 -3.91 2.04 -11.38
CA GLY A 174 -3.56 0.72 -10.88
C GLY A 174 -3.36 -0.36 -11.96
N GLU A 175 -3.87 -0.14 -13.17
CA GLU A 175 -3.67 -1.03 -14.33
C GLU A 175 -2.52 -0.58 -15.24
N ALA A 176 -1.99 0.64 -15.04
CA ALA A 176 -0.95 1.22 -15.88
C ALA A 176 0.42 1.15 -15.19
N ASP A 177 1.38 0.49 -15.84
CA ASP A 177 2.79 0.51 -15.40
C ASP A 177 3.41 1.88 -15.68
N ILE A 178 3.23 2.80 -14.74
CA ILE A 178 3.74 4.18 -14.81
C ILE A 178 4.99 4.29 -13.97
N ASP A 179 6.02 4.97 -14.50
CA ASP A 179 7.20 5.30 -13.72
C ASP A 179 6.85 6.19 -12.51
N VAL A 180 7.30 5.79 -11.33
CA VAL A 180 6.91 6.45 -10.07
C VAL A 180 7.52 7.85 -9.96
N VAL A 181 8.69 8.10 -10.56
CA VAL A 181 9.31 9.43 -10.57
C VAL A 181 8.55 10.35 -11.52
N TYR A 182 8.12 9.84 -12.68
CA TYR A 182 7.23 10.58 -13.59
C TYR A 182 5.91 10.96 -12.93
N LEU A 183 5.23 9.99 -12.30
CA LEU A 183 3.98 10.22 -11.57
C LEU A 183 4.16 11.28 -10.48
N ASN A 184 5.14 11.08 -9.59
CA ASN A 184 5.38 11.99 -8.48
C ASN A 184 5.85 13.37 -8.96
N GLY A 185 6.58 13.47 -10.07
CA GLY A 185 7.00 14.75 -10.64
C GLY A 185 5.84 15.62 -11.13
N TRP A 186 4.91 15.04 -11.90
CA TRP A 186 3.71 15.77 -12.35
C TRP A 186 2.77 16.10 -11.20
N VAL A 187 2.59 15.17 -10.26
CA VAL A 187 1.80 15.42 -9.05
C VAL A 187 2.42 16.55 -8.23
N ALA A 188 3.74 16.53 -8.01
CA ALA A 188 4.45 17.59 -7.28
C ALA A 188 4.35 18.96 -7.99
N LEU A 189 4.38 19.00 -9.32
CA LEU A 189 4.19 20.24 -10.08
C LEU A 189 2.81 20.86 -9.83
N PHE A 190 1.75 20.06 -9.97
CA PHE A 190 0.39 20.54 -9.67
C PHE A 190 0.21 20.85 -8.19
N GLN A 191 0.78 20.02 -7.31
CA GLN A 191 0.79 20.24 -5.87
C GLN A 191 1.45 21.58 -5.51
N PHE A 192 2.56 21.95 -6.15
CA PHE A 192 3.22 23.23 -5.95
C PHE A 192 2.30 24.39 -6.34
N VAL A 193 1.68 24.32 -7.53
CA VAL A 193 0.72 25.33 -8.00
C VAL A 193 -0.46 25.47 -7.03
N PHE A 194 -1.08 24.36 -6.61
CA PHE A 194 -2.19 24.39 -5.65
C PHE A 194 -1.76 24.85 -4.26
N THR A 195 -0.54 24.55 -3.84
CA THR A 195 0.02 25.03 -2.56
C THR A 195 0.12 26.56 -2.55
N LEU A 196 0.46 27.19 -3.68
CA LEU A 196 0.44 28.65 -3.77
C LEU A 196 -0.98 29.20 -3.61
N PHE A 197 -2.01 28.53 -4.14
CA PHE A 197 -3.41 28.92 -3.91
C PHE A 197 -3.85 28.76 -2.44
N THR A 198 -3.23 27.85 -1.70
CA THR A 198 -3.47 27.71 -0.25
C THR A 198 -2.77 28.79 0.60
N ALA A 199 -2.15 29.80 -0.03
CA ALA A 199 -1.69 31.01 0.64
C ALA A 199 -2.78 31.69 1.48
N TRP A 200 -4.00 31.80 0.92
CA TRP A 200 -5.14 32.43 1.62
C TRP A 200 -5.46 31.78 2.97
N PRO A 201 -5.78 30.47 3.05
CA PRO A 201 -6.05 29.82 4.33
C PRO A 201 -4.81 29.78 5.24
N SER A 202 -3.61 29.73 4.66
CA SER A 202 -2.36 29.76 5.44
C SER A 202 -2.15 31.09 6.16
N ALA A 203 -2.49 32.22 5.51
CA ALA A 203 -2.40 33.55 6.13
C ALA A 203 -3.36 33.68 7.32
N ILE A 204 -4.61 33.21 7.17
CA ILE A 204 -5.60 33.17 8.25
C ILE A 204 -5.10 32.32 9.42
N ALA A 205 -4.56 31.13 9.13
CA ALA A 205 -4.05 30.20 10.13
C ALA A 205 -2.80 30.71 10.89
N MET A 206 -2.05 31.64 10.30
CA MET A 206 -0.93 32.32 10.97
C MET A 206 -1.35 33.65 11.63
N HIS A 207 -2.60 34.08 11.49
CA HIS A 207 -3.10 35.39 11.90
C HIS A 207 -2.37 36.58 11.25
N LEU A 208 -1.93 36.42 9.99
CA LEU A 208 -1.28 37.48 9.20
C LEU A 208 -2.20 38.01 8.08
N PRO A 209 -2.13 39.31 7.74
CA PRO A 209 -2.78 39.82 6.55
C PRO A 209 -2.12 39.24 5.29
N LEU A 210 -2.92 38.97 4.24
CA LEU A 210 -2.42 38.34 3.02
C LEU A 210 -1.28 39.11 2.33
N SER A 211 -1.23 40.43 2.50
CA SER A 211 -0.20 41.30 1.93
C SER A 211 1.19 41.04 2.51
N GLU A 212 1.28 40.59 3.77
CA GLU A 212 2.54 40.33 4.47
C GLU A 212 3.02 38.89 4.29
N LEU A 213 2.19 38.02 3.69
CA LEU A 213 2.54 36.62 3.47
C LEU A 213 3.77 36.43 2.57
N PRO A 214 3.96 37.17 1.45
CA PRO A 214 5.16 37.07 0.64
C PRO A 214 6.42 37.48 1.40
N ASP A 215 6.34 38.54 2.21
CA ASP A 215 7.45 39.00 3.04
C ASP A 215 7.79 37.98 4.12
N ASN A 216 6.78 37.41 4.79
CA ASN A 216 6.97 36.30 5.74
C ASN A 216 7.62 35.08 5.06
N THR A 217 7.24 34.78 3.83
CA THR A 217 7.83 33.68 3.05
C THR A 217 9.30 33.96 2.73
N MET A 218 9.62 35.21 2.38
CA MET A 218 10.99 35.65 2.13
C MET A 218 11.84 35.61 3.41
N HIS A 219 11.29 36.03 4.55
CA HIS A 219 11.95 35.90 5.85
C HIS A 219 12.19 34.44 6.23
N GLY A 220 11.26 33.55 5.92
CA GLY A 220 11.45 32.10 6.05
C GLY A 220 12.62 31.58 5.20
N PHE A 221 12.78 32.09 3.97
CA PHE A 221 13.94 31.78 3.12
C PHE A 221 15.25 32.25 3.74
N TRP A 222 15.31 33.50 4.23
CA TRP A 222 16.50 34.02 4.91
C TRP A 222 16.85 33.21 6.16
N CYS A 223 15.84 32.85 6.94
CA CYS A 223 16.01 31.98 8.11
C CYS A 223 16.55 30.61 7.70
N TRP A 224 16.11 30.05 6.56
CA TRP A 224 16.59 28.75 6.07
C TRP A 224 18.04 28.82 5.62
N MET A 225 18.46 29.98 5.10
CA MET A 225 19.86 30.29 4.79
C MET A 225 20.70 30.60 6.04
N GLY A 226 20.11 30.63 7.23
CA GLY A 226 20.80 30.85 8.50
C GLY A 226 20.90 32.31 8.92
N TYR A 227 20.28 33.23 8.18
CA TYR A 227 20.23 34.65 8.49
C TYR A 227 18.99 34.97 9.33
N ASN A 228 19.17 35.68 10.45
CA ASN A 228 18.04 36.20 11.21
C ASN A 228 17.51 37.46 10.51
N PRO A 229 16.18 37.62 10.38
CA PRO A 229 15.62 38.84 9.80
C PRO A 229 15.96 40.06 10.70
N PRO A 230 16.20 41.25 10.10
CA PRO A 230 16.46 42.48 10.87
C PRO A 230 15.24 42.86 11.71
N SER A 231 15.48 43.38 12.93
CA SER A 231 14.45 43.76 13.91
C SER A 231 13.49 44.89 13.46
N GLU A 232 13.80 45.56 12.35
CA GLU A 232 13.03 46.71 11.83
C GLU A 232 11.88 46.31 10.90
N PHE A 233 11.90 45.08 10.36
CA PHE A 233 10.91 44.56 9.40
C PHE A 233 9.84 43.66 10.03
N VAL A 234 9.84 43.54 11.36
CA VAL A 234 8.90 42.68 12.09
C VAL A 234 8.06 43.57 13.01
N PRO A 235 6.73 43.61 12.83
CA PRO A 235 5.84 44.31 13.75
C PRO A 235 6.12 43.92 15.21
N GLN A 236 6.16 44.91 16.11
CA GLN A 236 6.61 44.75 17.49
C GLN A 236 5.83 43.69 18.31
N HIS A 237 4.65 43.27 17.86
CA HIS A 237 3.86 42.19 18.46
C HIS A 237 4.34 40.77 18.12
N ILE A 238 5.16 40.60 17.06
CA ILE A 238 5.80 39.32 16.68
C ILE A 238 7.20 39.21 17.30
N TYR A 239 7.84 40.35 17.63
CA TYR A 239 9.18 40.38 18.21
C TYR A 239 9.26 39.72 19.60
N SER A 240 8.18 39.77 20.39
CA SER A 240 8.13 39.16 21.73
C SER A 240 8.09 37.62 21.74
N SER A 241 7.85 36.97 20.59
CA SER A 241 7.89 35.51 20.45
C SER A 241 9.12 35.00 19.71
N ILE A 242 10.03 35.89 19.29
CA ILE A 242 11.37 35.51 18.85
C ILE A 242 12.12 35.08 20.12
N SER A 243 11.88 33.84 20.55
CA SER A 243 12.80 33.16 21.46
C SER A 243 14.19 33.36 20.87
N GLU A 244 15.04 34.02 21.65
CA GLU A 244 16.46 34.28 21.38
C GLU A 244 17.20 32.96 21.14
N ALA A 245 17.03 32.32 19.97
CA ALA A 245 17.85 31.21 19.48
C ALA A 245 17.50 30.80 18.03
N SER A 246 18.25 31.35 17.09
CA SER A 246 18.96 30.54 16.08
C SER A 246 18.20 30.01 14.85
N CYS A 247 17.84 30.89 13.90
CA CYS A 247 17.77 30.50 12.48
C CYS A 247 19.06 29.81 12.00
N SER A 248 20.18 29.99 12.73
CA SER A 248 21.46 29.31 12.52
C SER A 248 21.36 27.77 12.38
N TRP A 249 20.45 27.09 13.09
CA TRP A 249 20.26 25.64 12.96
C TRP A 249 19.18 25.24 11.94
N ALA A 250 18.42 26.21 11.43
CA ALA A 250 17.38 25.96 10.44
C ALA A 250 17.91 25.35 9.13
N PRO A 251 19.05 25.81 8.54
CA PRO A 251 19.61 25.16 7.36
C PRO A 251 19.85 23.68 7.60
N PHE A 252 20.37 23.30 8.77
CA PHE A 252 20.66 21.91 9.10
C PHE A 252 19.38 21.08 9.22
N PHE A 253 18.39 21.52 10.00
CA PHE A 253 17.17 20.74 10.20
C PHE A 253 16.30 20.63 8.94
N VAL A 254 16.07 21.74 8.24
CA VAL A 254 15.25 21.77 7.03
C VAL A 254 15.92 20.97 5.90
N THR A 255 17.22 21.17 5.67
CA THR A 255 17.93 20.45 4.59
C THR A 255 18.04 18.96 4.89
N SER A 256 18.25 18.59 6.16
CA SER A 256 18.24 17.18 6.56
C SER A 256 16.86 16.55 6.35
N TYR A 257 15.77 17.26 6.68
CA TYR A 257 14.41 16.80 6.38
C TYR A 257 14.22 16.57 4.88
N LEU A 258 14.57 17.53 4.03
CA LEU A 258 14.46 17.40 2.57
C LEU A 258 15.25 16.19 2.04
N LEU A 259 16.49 16.00 2.52
CA LEU A 259 17.33 14.87 2.15
C LEU A 259 16.70 13.53 2.56
N PHE A 260 16.24 13.41 3.81
CA PHE A 260 15.59 12.19 4.29
C PHE A 260 14.27 11.92 3.58
N ASN A 261 13.50 12.96 3.23
CA ASN A 261 12.26 12.82 2.47
C ASN A 261 12.54 12.28 1.07
N VAL A 262 13.53 12.82 0.35
CA VAL A 262 13.94 12.31 -0.97
C VAL A 262 14.44 10.88 -0.86
N MET A 263 15.32 10.61 0.10
CA MET A 263 15.84 9.27 0.37
C MET A 263 14.70 8.28 0.64
N LEU A 264 13.68 8.68 1.43
CA LEU A 264 12.52 7.87 1.72
C LEU A 264 11.72 7.56 0.46
N ASN A 265 11.44 8.57 -0.37
CA ASN A 265 10.69 8.39 -1.62
C ASN A 265 11.43 7.46 -2.59
N VAL A 266 12.74 7.62 -2.76
CA VAL A 266 13.56 6.73 -3.58
C VAL A 266 13.58 5.31 -3.02
N LEU A 267 13.78 5.15 -1.70
CA LEU A 267 13.79 3.83 -1.06
C LEU A 267 12.44 3.12 -1.15
N MET A 268 11.32 3.86 -1.07
CA MET A 268 9.99 3.28 -1.29
C MET A 268 9.87 2.71 -2.70
N ILE A 269 10.31 3.46 -3.72
CA ILE A 269 10.29 3.00 -5.11
C ILE A 269 11.18 1.76 -5.29
N LEU A 270 12.39 1.77 -4.74
CA LEU A 270 13.31 0.63 -4.82
C LEU A 270 12.74 -0.61 -4.15
N ILE A 271 12.10 -0.47 -2.99
CA ILE A 271 11.47 -1.61 -2.29
C ILE A 271 10.24 -2.11 -3.05
N LEU A 272 9.46 -1.24 -3.68
CA LEU A 272 8.33 -1.68 -4.50
C LEU A 272 8.81 -2.40 -5.77
N LYS A 273 9.91 -1.95 -6.37
CA LYS A 273 10.47 -2.52 -7.60
C LYS A 273 11.23 -3.82 -7.39
N TYR A 274 12.06 -3.90 -6.35
CA TYR A 274 12.96 -5.04 -6.09
C TYR A 274 12.53 -5.89 -4.88
N GLY A 275 11.65 -5.37 -4.04
CA GLY A 275 11.18 -6.04 -2.83
C GLY A 275 9.72 -6.49 -2.94
N SER A 276 9.11 -6.74 -1.78
CA SER A 276 7.68 -7.04 -1.69
C SER A 276 6.97 -5.93 -0.93
N ALA A 277 5.70 -5.69 -1.25
CA ALA A 277 4.85 -4.77 -0.50
C ALA A 277 4.81 -5.11 1.01
N ASN A 278 4.97 -6.38 1.37
CA ASN A 278 5.03 -6.82 2.76
C ASN A 278 6.21 -6.20 3.53
N ILE A 279 7.38 -6.06 2.91
CA ILE A 279 8.57 -5.45 3.55
C ILE A 279 8.33 -3.96 3.81
N LEU A 280 7.68 -3.28 2.86
CA LEU A 280 7.29 -1.88 3.00
C LEU A 280 6.31 -1.72 4.18
N TYR A 281 5.24 -2.53 4.22
CA TYR A 281 4.27 -2.48 5.30
C TYR A 281 4.85 -2.85 6.66
N MET A 282 5.73 -3.86 6.74
CA MET A 282 6.43 -4.21 7.98
C MET A 282 7.28 -3.04 8.48
N SER A 283 8.05 -2.40 7.59
CA SER A 283 8.87 -1.23 7.92
C SER A 283 8.02 -0.05 8.43
N SER A 284 6.90 0.25 7.76
CA SER A 284 5.99 1.33 8.19
C SER A 284 5.28 1.03 9.51
N THR A 285 5.05 -0.24 9.86
CA THR A 285 4.43 -0.61 11.15
C THR A 285 5.43 -0.45 12.29
N ALA A 286 6.68 -0.87 12.09
CA ALA A 286 7.76 -0.71 13.07
C ALA A 286 8.14 0.76 13.29
N LEU A 287 7.85 1.63 12.33
CA LEU A 287 8.13 3.06 12.42
C LEU A 287 7.39 3.74 13.57
N VAL A 288 6.12 3.39 13.80
CA VAL A 288 5.26 4.02 14.82
C VAL A 288 5.85 3.93 16.24
N PRO A 289 6.19 2.75 16.77
CA PRO A 289 6.76 2.65 18.11
C PRO A 289 8.20 3.21 18.15
N LEU A 290 8.99 3.00 17.09
CA LEU A 290 10.36 3.50 17.04
C LEU A 290 10.41 5.03 17.06
N SER A 291 9.51 5.70 16.34
CA SER A 291 9.40 7.16 16.38
C SER A 291 9.07 7.65 17.79
N ASN A 292 8.10 7.04 18.47
CA ASN A 292 7.75 7.42 19.85
C ASN A 292 8.91 7.22 20.83
N VAL A 293 9.68 6.13 20.69
CA VAL A 293 10.88 5.91 21.51
C VAL A 293 11.93 6.99 21.21
N VAL A 294 12.21 7.29 19.95
CA VAL A 294 13.21 8.31 19.57
C VAL A 294 12.84 9.69 20.12
N PHE A 295 11.55 10.09 20.06
CA PHE A 295 11.08 11.36 20.63
C PHE A 295 11.18 11.41 22.16
N SER A 296 11.26 10.26 22.84
CA SER A 296 11.45 10.16 24.29
C SER A 296 12.92 10.16 24.76
N LEU A 297 13.88 10.03 23.83
CA LEU A 297 15.30 9.99 24.17
C LEU A 297 15.82 11.39 24.50
N LYS A 298 16.66 11.48 25.54
CA LYS A 298 17.28 12.73 26.02
C LYS A 298 18.19 13.43 25.01
N PHE A 299 18.57 12.75 23.93
CA PHE A 299 19.38 13.31 22.84
C PHE A 299 18.55 14.27 21.95
N MET A 300 17.23 14.19 21.98
CA MET A 300 16.36 15.02 21.17
C MET A 300 16.16 16.40 21.83
N PRO A 301 16.33 17.53 21.10
CA PRO A 301 16.00 18.84 21.65
C PRO A 301 14.51 18.88 22.02
N ASN A 302 14.21 19.37 23.21
CA ASN A 302 12.89 19.24 23.86
C ASN A 302 12.42 17.79 24.03
N ALA A 303 13.27 16.92 24.59
CA ALA A 303 12.87 15.56 24.99
C ALA A 303 11.62 15.62 25.88
N GLN A 304 10.47 15.26 25.30
CA GLN A 304 9.19 15.33 25.97
C GLN A 304 9.02 14.15 26.91
N ARG A 305 8.55 14.43 28.13
CA ARG A 305 8.12 13.39 29.05
C ARG A 305 6.85 12.78 28.47
N LEU A 306 6.91 11.50 28.10
CA LEU A 306 5.74 10.73 27.69
C LEU A 306 4.73 10.75 28.82
N HIS A 307 3.54 11.33 28.58
CA HIS A 307 2.45 11.24 29.56
C HIS A 307 1.94 9.80 29.63
N ALA A 308 1.37 9.41 30.76
CA ALA A 308 0.83 8.05 30.93
C ALA A 308 -0.19 7.70 29.83
N ALA A 309 -1.03 8.66 29.45
CA ALA A 309 -2.00 8.53 28.36
C ALA A 309 -1.35 8.30 26.98
N ASP A 310 -0.16 8.87 26.71
CA ASP A 310 0.57 8.62 25.45
C ASP A 310 1.05 7.17 25.38
N ILE A 311 1.47 6.61 26.52
CA ILE A 311 1.95 5.22 26.64
C ILE A 311 0.77 4.25 26.50
N GLU A 312 -0.32 4.51 27.20
CA GLU A 312 -1.55 3.72 27.10
C GLU A 312 -2.10 3.73 25.67
N GLY A 313 -2.21 4.92 25.08
CA GLY A 313 -2.62 5.10 23.69
C GLY A 313 -1.70 4.40 22.70
N LEU A 314 -0.38 4.49 22.89
CA LEU A 314 0.61 3.77 22.08
C LEU A 314 0.38 2.25 22.14
N VAL A 315 0.19 1.67 23.33
CA VAL A 315 -0.04 0.23 23.50
C VAL A 315 -1.33 -0.20 22.78
N VAL A 316 -2.41 0.57 22.95
CA VAL A 316 -3.71 0.28 22.29
C VAL A 316 -3.58 0.38 20.77
N ILE A 317 -2.95 1.44 20.24
CA ILE A 317 -2.74 1.62 18.80
C ILE A 317 -1.87 0.48 18.25
N MET A 318 -0.80 0.10 18.94
CA MET A 318 0.07 -1.00 18.53
C MET A 318 -0.68 -2.33 18.47
N LEU A 319 -1.54 -2.61 19.46
CA LEU A 319 -2.39 -3.80 19.46
C LEU A 319 -3.35 -3.78 18.25
N GLY A 320 -3.99 -2.64 17.98
CA GLY A 320 -4.87 -2.44 16.83
C GLY A 320 -4.15 -2.69 15.49
N LEU A 321 -2.94 -2.17 15.33
CA LEU A 321 -2.10 -2.38 14.14
C LEU A 321 -1.73 -3.86 13.93
N ILE A 322 -1.37 -4.55 15.01
CA ILE A 322 -1.03 -5.99 14.97
C ILE A 322 -2.24 -6.82 14.58
N ILE A 323 -3.42 -6.53 15.13
CA ILE A 323 -4.67 -7.20 14.78
C ILE A 323 -5.03 -6.90 13.31
N TYR A 324 -4.93 -5.63 12.90
CA TYR A 324 -5.26 -5.19 11.54
C TYR A 324 -4.38 -5.85 10.46
N ARG A 325 -3.06 -5.89 10.65
CA ARG A 325 -2.10 -6.36 9.64
C ARG A 325 -1.71 -7.82 9.80
N PHE A 326 -1.55 -8.29 11.03
CA PHE A 326 -0.91 -9.57 11.34
C PHE A 326 -1.85 -10.58 12.02
N TRP A 327 -3.17 -10.45 11.89
CA TRP A 327 -4.14 -11.34 12.54
C TRP A 327 -3.79 -12.83 12.45
N LYS A 328 -3.40 -13.33 11.28
CA LYS A 328 -3.05 -14.75 11.10
C LYS A 328 -1.83 -15.17 11.92
N SER A 329 -0.82 -14.32 12.01
CA SER A 329 0.39 -14.55 12.79
C SER A 329 0.13 -14.36 14.28
N PHE A 330 -0.58 -13.29 14.65
CA PHE A 330 -1.02 -13.03 16.02
C PHE A 330 -1.87 -14.18 16.57
N ARG A 331 -2.87 -14.66 15.83
CA ARG A 331 -3.68 -15.81 16.23
C ARG A 331 -2.87 -17.11 16.34
N LYS A 332 -1.77 -17.27 15.59
CA LYS A 332 -0.86 -18.41 15.78
C LYS A 332 -0.03 -18.26 17.06
N LEU A 333 0.47 -17.05 17.33
CA LEU A 333 1.23 -16.74 18.54
C LEU A 333 0.35 -16.86 19.79
N VAL A 334 -0.82 -16.22 19.80
CA VAL A 334 -1.82 -16.32 20.87
C VAL A 334 -2.27 -17.75 21.07
N ARG A 335 -2.51 -18.54 20.00
CA ARG A 335 -2.79 -19.98 20.18
C ARG A 335 -1.60 -20.77 20.72
N LYS A 336 -0.36 -20.40 20.41
CA LYS A 336 0.83 -21.04 20.99
C LYS A 336 1.01 -20.65 22.47
N ALA A 337 0.82 -19.38 22.80
CA ALA A 337 0.88 -18.85 24.16
C ALA A 337 -0.26 -19.39 25.03
N LEU A 338 -1.50 -19.40 24.51
CA LEU A 338 -2.65 -20.05 25.14
C LEU A 338 -2.41 -21.55 25.27
N ARG A 339 -1.92 -22.26 24.23
CA ARG A 339 -1.57 -23.70 24.37
C ARG A 339 -0.43 -23.95 25.36
N GLN A 340 0.51 -23.03 25.51
CA GLN A 340 1.55 -23.09 26.53
C GLN A 340 0.96 -22.84 27.92
N TYR A 341 0.02 -21.90 28.04
CA TYR A 341 -0.75 -21.66 29.27
C TYR A 341 -1.60 -22.89 29.64
N THR A 342 -2.37 -23.44 28.70
CA THR A 342 -3.16 -24.67 28.90
C THR A 342 -2.29 -25.89 29.19
N ARG A 343 -1.10 -26.02 28.60
CA ARG A 343 -0.16 -27.11 28.94
C ARG A 343 0.52 -26.91 30.29
N ALA A 344 0.81 -25.67 30.68
CA ALA A 344 1.36 -25.36 32.01
C ALA A 344 0.31 -25.60 33.10
N GLU A 345 -0.96 -25.30 32.82
CA GLU A 345 -2.11 -25.56 33.67
C GLU A 345 -2.40 -27.08 33.73
N GLU A 346 -2.44 -27.79 32.59
CA GLU A 346 -2.53 -29.26 32.57
C GLU A 346 -1.34 -29.95 33.25
N GLN A 347 -0.13 -29.39 33.18
CA GLN A 347 1.03 -29.94 33.89
C GLN A 347 0.95 -29.64 35.39
N ALA A 348 0.50 -28.46 35.81
CA ALA A 348 0.27 -28.17 37.21
C ALA A 348 -0.80 -29.09 37.81
N ASP A 349 -1.90 -29.34 37.08
CA ASP A 349 -2.96 -30.27 37.48
C ASP A 349 -2.47 -31.72 37.50
N ARG A 350 -1.66 -32.15 36.52
CA ARG A 350 -1.03 -33.49 36.55
C ARG A 350 -0.03 -33.64 37.67
N TRP A 351 0.71 -32.59 38.03
CA TRP A 351 1.63 -32.64 39.17
C TRP A 351 0.87 -32.67 40.50
N ALA A 352 -0.28 -32.01 40.60
CA ALA A 352 -1.20 -32.14 41.72
C ALA A 352 -1.79 -33.56 41.80
N GLN A 353 -2.20 -34.14 40.67
CA GLN A 353 -2.71 -35.52 40.58
C GLN A 353 -1.62 -36.57 40.82
N ASP A 354 -0.39 -36.39 40.31
CA ASP A 354 0.74 -37.30 40.57
C ASP A 354 1.21 -37.18 42.03
N ALA A 355 1.05 -36.02 42.68
CA ALA A 355 1.27 -35.88 44.12
C ALA A 355 0.22 -36.67 44.91
N GLU A 356 -1.04 -36.66 44.45
CA GLU A 356 -2.15 -37.46 44.99
C GLU A 356 -1.97 -38.97 44.69
N GLU A 357 -1.45 -39.32 43.51
CA GLU A 357 -1.23 -40.71 43.08
C GLU A 357 0.05 -41.32 43.67
N ARG A 358 1.04 -40.51 44.09
CA ARG A 358 2.22 -40.97 44.85
C ARG A 358 1.89 -41.41 46.26
N GLU A 359 0.72 -41.06 46.79
CA GLU A 359 0.18 -41.67 48.01
C GLU A 359 -0.42 -43.07 47.75
N ILE A 360 -0.50 -43.52 46.48
CA ILE A 360 -1.06 -44.82 46.08
C ILE A 360 0.02 -45.67 45.37
N PRO A 361 0.58 -46.73 45.99
CA PRO A 361 1.72 -47.46 45.43
C PRO A 361 1.38 -48.26 44.15
N ARG A 362 2.14 -47.97 43.08
CA ARG A 362 2.08 -48.53 41.71
C ARG A 362 2.75 -49.90 41.58
N THR A 363 2.13 -50.82 40.86
CA THR A 363 2.78 -52.01 40.25
C THR A 363 2.85 -51.85 38.73
N SER A 364 4.06 -51.75 38.18
CA SER A 364 4.36 -51.67 36.75
C SER A 364 4.94 -52.99 36.22
N THR A 365 4.70 -53.32 34.95
CA THR A 365 5.50 -54.32 34.24
C THR A 365 5.76 -53.85 32.81
N MET A 366 7.05 -53.88 32.46
CA MET A 366 7.71 -53.41 31.25
C MET A 366 7.46 -54.31 30.04
N VAL A 367 7.49 -53.73 28.83
CA VAL A 367 8.23 -54.23 27.64
C VAL A 367 8.48 -52.98 26.77
N GLY A 368 9.62 -52.68 26.17
CA GLY A 368 10.89 -53.39 26.01
C GLY A 368 11.60 -52.67 24.86
N LEU A 369 12.68 -51.98 25.23
CA LEU A 369 13.59 -51.21 24.38
C LEU A 369 14.31 -52.18 23.43
N ASN A 370 14.24 -51.96 22.11
CA ASN A 370 15.30 -52.22 21.11
C ASN A 370 14.76 -52.25 19.67
N GLN A 371 14.56 -51.06 19.10
CA GLN A 371 14.68 -50.81 17.66
C GLN A 371 15.00 -49.31 17.49
N PRO A 372 16.19 -48.93 16.97
CA PRO A 372 16.58 -47.53 16.86
C PRO A 372 15.75 -46.81 15.79
N ALA A 373 15.34 -45.59 16.12
CA ALA A 373 14.44 -44.71 15.38
C ALA A 373 14.97 -44.19 14.01
N ASP A 374 16.08 -44.73 13.51
CA ASP A 374 16.78 -44.22 12.32
C ASP A 374 16.15 -44.69 10.99
N LEU A 375 15.23 -45.66 11.02
CA LEU A 375 14.54 -46.12 9.81
C LEU A 375 13.28 -45.29 9.46
N LEU A 376 12.80 -44.42 10.36
CA LEU A 376 11.54 -43.68 10.18
C LEU A 376 11.71 -42.22 9.72
N GLN A 377 12.89 -41.61 9.93
CA GLN A 377 13.13 -40.20 9.60
C GLN A 377 13.06 -39.86 8.09
N PRO A 378 13.64 -40.64 7.15
CA PRO A 378 13.62 -40.25 5.73
C PRO A 378 12.23 -40.38 5.08
N LEU A 379 11.34 -41.22 5.63
CA LEU A 379 9.96 -41.39 5.12
C LEU A 379 9.02 -40.25 5.56
N ILE A 380 9.28 -39.62 6.70
CA ILE A 380 8.50 -38.48 7.20
C ILE A 380 8.88 -37.20 6.42
N ASP A 381 10.17 -36.96 6.21
CA ASP A 381 10.64 -35.75 5.52
C ASP A 381 10.24 -35.70 4.04
N THR A 382 10.19 -36.86 3.36
CA THR A 382 9.79 -36.93 1.94
C THR A 382 8.30 -36.61 1.72
N ARG A 383 7.45 -36.86 2.73
CA ARG A 383 6.00 -36.55 2.65
C ARG A 383 5.71 -35.08 2.96
N VAL A 384 6.45 -34.48 3.89
CA VAL A 384 6.29 -33.06 4.27
C VAL A 384 6.72 -32.13 3.13
N PHE A 385 7.81 -32.47 2.40
CA PHE A 385 8.29 -31.67 1.28
C PHE A 385 7.35 -31.68 0.06
N ARG A 386 6.68 -32.80 -0.24
CA ARG A 386 5.70 -32.89 -1.35
C ARG A 386 4.40 -32.14 -1.05
N ALA A 387 4.00 -32.03 0.21
CA ALA A 387 2.82 -31.28 0.62
C ALA A 387 3.03 -29.76 0.53
N GLN A 388 4.22 -29.25 0.90
CA GLN A 388 4.53 -27.82 0.82
C GLN A 388 4.64 -27.29 -0.61
N ARG A 389 5.11 -28.11 -1.57
CA ARG A 389 5.26 -27.69 -2.97
C ARG A 389 3.93 -27.49 -3.71
N LYS A 390 2.83 -28.14 -3.29
CA LYS A 390 1.49 -28.01 -3.91
C LYS A 390 0.71 -26.77 -3.43
N VAL A 391 1.09 -26.17 -2.31
CA VAL A 391 0.32 -25.09 -1.68
C VAL A 391 0.87 -23.70 -2.00
N LEU A 392 2.15 -23.58 -2.40
CA LEU A 392 2.81 -22.28 -2.44
C LEU A 392 2.93 -21.61 -3.81
N PHE A 393 2.63 -22.25 -4.94
CA PHE A 393 2.61 -21.56 -6.25
C PHE A 393 1.57 -22.16 -7.22
N ARG A 394 0.43 -21.49 -7.38
CA ARG A 394 -0.35 -21.56 -8.64
C ARG A 394 -0.03 -20.32 -9.46
N SER A 395 0.41 -20.51 -10.69
CA SER A 395 0.68 -19.37 -11.59
C SER A 395 -0.65 -18.70 -12.01
N PRO A 396 -0.64 -17.38 -12.32
CA PRO A 396 -1.85 -16.63 -12.68
C PRO A 396 -2.63 -17.23 -13.86
N SER A 397 -1.94 -17.88 -14.79
CA SER A 397 -2.51 -18.58 -15.95
C SER A 397 -3.34 -19.82 -15.55
N GLN A 398 -2.97 -20.52 -14.47
CA GLN A 398 -3.74 -21.68 -13.97
C GLN A 398 -5.02 -21.28 -13.24
N ILE A 399 -5.03 -20.09 -12.62
CA ILE A 399 -6.22 -19.53 -11.98
C ILE A 399 -7.22 -19.10 -13.07
N ARG A 400 -6.73 -18.48 -14.16
CA ARG A 400 -7.55 -18.07 -15.31
C ARG A 400 -8.19 -19.26 -16.02
N ALA A 401 -7.45 -20.34 -16.26
CA ALA A 401 -7.98 -21.55 -16.89
C ALA A 401 -9.03 -22.28 -16.02
N GLY A 402 -8.81 -22.35 -14.70
CA GLY A 402 -9.77 -22.95 -13.77
C GLY A 402 -11.06 -22.14 -13.61
N MET A 403 -10.98 -20.81 -13.77
CA MET A 403 -12.15 -19.92 -13.72
C MET A 403 -12.96 -19.95 -15.03
N LEU A 404 -12.29 -20.03 -16.18
CA LEU A 404 -12.94 -20.13 -17.50
C LEU A 404 -13.66 -21.48 -17.71
N MET A 405 -13.08 -22.58 -17.19
CA MET A 405 -13.77 -23.89 -17.16
C MET A 405 -15.04 -23.88 -16.30
N ARG A 406 -15.02 -23.18 -15.17
CA ARG A 406 -16.20 -23.02 -14.30
C ARG A 406 -17.29 -22.12 -14.91
N LEU A 407 -16.93 -21.32 -15.91
CA LEU A 407 -17.83 -20.44 -16.65
C LEU A 407 -18.27 -21.03 -18.01
N GLY A 408 -17.87 -22.27 -18.34
CA GLY A 408 -18.31 -22.97 -19.55
C GLY A 408 -17.71 -22.47 -20.86
N ILE A 409 -16.62 -21.67 -20.80
CA ILE A 409 -15.97 -21.12 -22.00
C ILE A 409 -14.74 -21.99 -22.31
N PRO A 410 -14.68 -22.71 -23.45
CA PRO A 410 -13.54 -23.56 -23.79
C PRO A 410 -12.27 -22.72 -24.08
N PRO A 411 -11.08 -23.17 -23.64
CA PRO A 411 -9.83 -22.46 -23.90
C PRO A 411 -9.43 -22.52 -25.39
N SER A 412 -8.76 -21.48 -25.87
CA SER A 412 -8.33 -21.35 -27.26
C SER A 412 -7.39 -22.48 -27.71
N PRO A 413 -7.40 -22.87 -29.00
CA PRO A 413 -6.80 -24.12 -29.49
C PRO A 413 -5.26 -24.21 -29.41
N HIS A 414 -4.57 -23.19 -28.90
CA HIS A 414 -3.11 -23.16 -28.82
C HIS A 414 -2.54 -23.65 -27.47
N VAL A 415 -3.36 -24.17 -26.55
CA VAL A 415 -2.88 -24.70 -25.26
C VAL A 415 -3.56 -26.04 -24.94
N ARG A 416 -2.85 -27.16 -25.14
CA ARG A 416 -3.27 -28.50 -24.65
C ARG A 416 -2.57 -28.82 -23.33
N TYR A 417 -3.32 -29.23 -22.32
CA TYR A 417 -2.80 -29.74 -21.05
C TYR A 417 -2.92 -31.27 -20.99
N ALA A 418 -1.82 -31.97 -20.69
CA ALA A 418 -1.82 -33.40 -20.41
C ALA A 418 -2.27 -33.67 -18.97
N ALA A 419 -3.07 -34.72 -18.77
CA ALA A 419 -3.60 -35.13 -17.47
C ALA A 419 -2.48 -35.73 -16.60
N GLY A 420 -1.73 -34.87 -15.90
CA GLY A 420 -0.65 -35.35 -15.04
C GLY A 420 0.44 -34.34 -14.72
N GLY A 421 0.13 -33.05 -14.55
CA GLY A 421 0.96 -32.09 -13.78
C GLY A 421 2.43 -31.90 -14.19
N HIS A 422 2.87 -32.38 -15.34
CA HIS A 422 4.20 -32.16 -15.90
C HIS A 422 4.10 -31.34 -17.19
N LEU A 423 4.94 -30.31 -17.31
CA LEU A 423 5.21 -29.59 -18.55
C LEU A 423 6.17 -30.45 -19.40
N GLU A 424 5.68 -31.06 -20.46
CA GLU A 424 6.56 -31.53 -21.54
C GLU A 424 6.89 -30.33 -22.45
N ARG A 425 8.18 -30.03 -22.56
CA ARG A 425 8.73 -29.21 -23.65
C ARG A 425 8.73 -30.12 -24.88
N SER A 426 7.96 -29.80 -25.93
CA SER A 426 8.16 -30.45 -27.22
C SER A 426 9.60 -30.20 -27.71
N PRO A 427 10.25 -31.20 -28.33
CA PRO A 427 11.58 -31.02 -28.91
C PRO A 427 11.53 -29.98 -30.04
N GLN A 428 12.45 -29.02 -30.00
CA GLN A 428 12.73 -28.17 -31.15
C GLN A 428 13.33 -29.04 -32.27
N LEU A 429 12.63 -29.12 -33.40
CA LEU A 429 13.21 -29.56 -34.68
C LEU A 429 14.00 -28.38 -35.28
N PRO A 430 15.15 -28.63 -35.94
CA PRO A 430 16.14 -27.61 -36.26
C PRO A 430 15.79 -26.73 -37.46
N GLU A 431 16.46 -25.58 -37.43
CA GLU A 431 16.78 -24.56 -38.43
C GLU A 431 16.67 -24.94 -39.94
N ASN A 432 16.27 -23.93 -40.73
CA ASN A 432 16.25 -23.82 -42.21
C ASN A 432 14.95 -24.18 -42.97
N SER A 433 14.13 -23.16 -43.25
CA SER A 433 13.65 -22.94 -44.61
C SER A 433 13.44 -21.46 -44.91
N ILE A 434 14.31 -20.98 -45.78
CA ILE A 434 14.27 -19.72 -46.53
C ILE A 434 12.97 -19.67 -47.33
N ILE A 435 12.26 -18.54 -47.37
CA ILE A 435 11.60 -18.02 -48.60
C ILE A 435 11.52 -16.49 -48.51
N ARG A 436 11.99 -15.86 -49.59
CA ARG A 436 12.22 -14.43 -49.82
C ARG A 436 10.92 -13.61 -49.92
N SER A 437 11.01 -12.33 -49.52
CA SER A 437 10.14 -11.26 -50.04
C SER A 437 10.35 -11.04 -51.55
N PRO A 438 9.34 -10.51 -52.24
CA PRO A 438 9.61 -9.27 -52.95
C PRO A 438 8.51 -8.19 -52.80
N GLU A 439 8.97 -6.96 -52.91
CA GLU A 439 8.24 -5.71 -52.95
C GLU A 439 7.22 -5.62 -54.10
N GLY A 440 6.11 -4.95 -53.79
CA GLY A 440 5.62 -3.77 -54.51
C GLY A 440 5.32 -3.85 -56.01
N ARG A 441 4.02 -3.91 -56.36
CA ARG A 441 3.32 -2.91 -57.20
C ARG A 441 1.88 -3.37 -57.49
N GLN A 442 0.92 -2.52 -57.15
CA GLN A 442 -0.43 -2.51 -57.75
C GLN A 442 -0.31 -2.10 -59.23
N PRO A 443 -1.21 -2.57 -60.11
CA PRO A 443 -2.38 -1.75 -60.43
C PRO A 443 -3.70 -2.52 -60.66
N SER A 444 -4.77 -1.88 -60.19
CA SER A 444 -6.12 -1.71 -60.76
C SER A 444 -6.77 -2.71 -61.73
N LEU A 445 -8.07 -2.87 -61.47
CA LEU A 445 -9.19 -3.00 -62.42
C LEU A 445 -9.43 -4.38 -63.07
N GLY A 446 -10.47 -5.04 -62.56
CA GLY A 446 -11.18 -6.11 -63.26
C GLY A 446 -12.66 -6.06 -62.94
N SER A 447 -13.46 -5.60 -63.90
CA SER A 447 -14.84 -6.03 -64.15
C SER A 447 -15.03 -6.01 -65.67
N PRO A 448 -15.90 -6.81 -66.30
CA PRO A 448 -16.92 -7.71 -65.73
C PRO A 448 -17.02 -9.11 -66.42
N MET A 449 -17.95 -9.93 -65.91
CA MET A 449 -18.80 -10.94 -66.59
C MET A 449 -18.18 -11.96 -67.57
N LEU A 450 -18.47 -13.26 -67.36
CA LEU A 450 -19.64 -13.98 -67.93
C LEU A 450 -19.49 -15.50 -67.76
N SER A 451 -20.61 -16.16 -67.40
CA SER A 451 -21.00 -17.55 -67.73
C SER A 451 -20.08 -18.70 -67.28
N SER A 452 -20.53 -19.91 -66.95
CA SER A 452 -21.81 -20.57 -66.73
C SER A 452 -21.43 -22.03 -66.40
N MET A 453 -22.27 -22.72 -65.62
CA MET A 453 -22.33 -24.19 -65.56
C MET A 453 -21.08 -24.95 -65.07
N GLN A 454 -21.16 -25.56 -63.88
CA GLN A 454 -21.42 -27.01 -63.80
C GLN A 454 -21.52 -27.48 -62.36
N GLN A 455 -22.54 -28.29 -62.16
CA GLN A 455 -23.09 -28.82 -60.94
C GLN A 455 -22.51 -30.22 -60.70
N ALA A 456 -22.15 -30.48 -59.44
CA ALA A 456 -22.20 -31.77 -58.75
C ALA A 456 -21.77 -33.06 -59.50
N ARG A 457 -20.65 -33.63 -59.06
CA ARG A 457 -20.33 -35.08 -58.87
C ARG A 457 -18.88 -35.10 -58.35
N ARG A 458 -18.46 -35.86 -57.33
CA ARG A 458 -18.63 -37.31 -57.17
C ARG A 458 -18.06 -37.68 -55.78
N ASN A 459 -18.84 -38.29 -54.91
CA ASN A 459 -18.35 -39.16 -53.85
C ASN A 459 -19.05 -40.51 -54.06
N GLU A 460 -18.30 -41.50 -54.55
CA GLU A 460 -18.68 -42.92 -54.59
C GLU A 460 -17.54 -43.71 -53.93
N MET A 461 -17.86 -44.41 -52.84
CA MET A 461 -17.16 -45.63 -52.44
C MET A 461 -18.21 -46.68 -52.06
N LEU A 462 -18.43 -47.59 -53.01
CA LEU A 462 -18.44 -49.06 -52.85
C LEU A 462 -19.60 -49.76 -52.08
N PRO A 463 -19.89 -51.05 -52.39
CA PRO A 463 -21.19 -51.42 -52.95
C PRO A 463 -21.87 -52.65 -52.28
N SER A 464 -22.97 -53.07 -52.93
CA SER A 464 -23.44 -54.45 -53.12
C SER A 464 -24.79 -54.83 -52.46
N PRO A 465 -25.57 -55.73 -53.09
CA PRO A 465 -27.01 -55.54 -53.28
C PRO A 465 -27.87 -56.70 -52.74
N SER A 466 -29.18 -56.49 -52.64
CA SER A 466 -30.19 -57.45 -53.14
C SER A 466 -31.61 -56.95 -52.84
N GLN A 467 -32.37 -56.73 -53.92
CA GLN A 467 -33.81 -56.67 -53.90
C GLN A 467 -34.36 -58.10 -53.93
N TYR A 468 -35.35 -58.42 -53.10
CA TYR A 468 -36.47 -59.25 -53.51
C TYR A 468 -37.74 -58.78 -52.79
N ARG A 469 -38.69 -58.27 -53.58
CA ARG A 469 -40.12 -58.05 -53.27
C ARG A 469 -40.85 -59.41 -53.22
N PRO A 470 -42.18 -59.48 -53.01
CA PRO A 470 -43.14 -58.58 -52.35
C PRO A 470 -44.10 -59.36 -51.40
N ILE A 471 -45.14 -58.68 -50.88
CA ILE A 471 -46.56 -59.13 -50.75
C ILE A 471 -47.18 -58.63 -49.43
N ARG A 472 -48.17 -57.75 -49.57
CA ARG A 472 -49.20 -57.35 -48.58
C ARG A 472 -50.23 -58.49 -48.45
N PRO A 473 -51.00 -58.65 -47.35
CA PRO A 473 -52.09 -57.70 -47.05
C PRO A 473 -52.58 -57.54 -45.59
N ARG A 474 -53.27 -56.41 -45.37
CA ARG A 474 -54.45 -56.13 -44.51
C ARG A 474 -54.64 -56.85 -43.17
N SER A 475 -54.83 -56.04 -42.11
CA SER A 475 -56.04 -55.96 -41.26
C SER A 475 -55.87 -54.76 -40.31
N HIS A 476 -56.86 -53.85 -40.24
CA HIS A 476 -57.78 -53.64 -39.09
C HIS A 476 -57.04 -53.40 -37.77
N ASP A 477 -57.34 -52.43 -36.92
CA ASP A 477 -58.41 -51.44 -36.80
C ASP A 477 -58.05 -50.61 -35.55
N THR A 478 -58.66 -49.42 -35.41
CA THR A 478 -58.97 -48.74 -34.12
C THR A 478 -57.79 -48.31 -33.22
N ASP A 479 -57.81 -47.27 -32.42
CA ASP A 479 -58.64 -46.08 -32.23
C ASP A 479 -57.90 -45.22 -31.19
N SER A 480 -58.30 -43.96 -31.11
CA SER A 480 -58.17 -43.03 -29.97
C SER A 480 -56.76 -42.52 -29.59
N ILE A 481 -56.44 -41.23 -29.70
CA ILE A 481 -57.06 -40.00 -29.16
C ILE A 481 -56.84 -39.85 -27.64
N ASN A 482 -56.01 -38.84 -27.33
CA ASN A 482 -56.02 -37.90 -26.21
C ASN A 482 -56.01 -38.43 -24.76
N ALA A 483 -55.03 -37.95 -23.99
CA ALA A 483 -55.20 -36.72 -23.20
C ALA A 483 -53.84 -36.08 -22.93
#